data_AF-A0A223CXX5-F1
#
_entry.id   AF-A0A223CXX5-F1
#
_cell.length_a   1.000
_cell.length_b   1.000
_cell.length_c   1.000
_cell.angle_alpha   90.00
_cell.angle_beta   90.00
_cell.angle_gamma   90.00
#
_symmetry.space_group_name_H-M   'P 1'
#
loop_
_entity.id
_entity.type
_entity.pdbx_description
1 polymer ?
#
loop_
_entity_poly.entity_id
_entity_poly.type
_entity_poly.pdbx_seq_one_letter_code
_entity_poly.pdbx_strand_id
1 'polypeptide(L)'
;MTTHPKFNRNPQGNFSADHAFTQVVIGSDAVLLEDELNEMQAIQHHRMKAFSDQNGYDGVKTPLWHFVFETLPGVIVIPEFTVQVAGHQVRVAGIGNDGQIPPETCNVIRIVHDEIPTFRYDLLFLEVKEQMVSVADMLYRDGAQGSQFQLTNRLNDPRLNEETARRVQVQSTLRVETITSQNVGASALNDMRDPQGSPYVYHQNGRWRSTNDYYAIPIGRICTEEPDPFTPMNSTLYPFTTTYSPSYDTKGDLVQMVTKIDDVELAKVKVTYREYDVNVVNIYKDGREVTSYRSQGDGSFEKRGE
;
A
#
# COMPACT_ATOMS: atom_id res chain seq x y z
N MET A 1 44.40 -20.59 27.86
CA MET A 1 44.01 -20.18 26.49
C MET A 1 42.80 -19.28 26.63
N THR A 2 42.92 -18.00 26.28
CA THR A 2 41.77 -17.09 26.20
C THR A 2 41.05 -17.34 24.88
N THR A 3 39.94 -18.06 24.92
CA THR A 3 39.05 -18.20 23.77
C THR A 3 38.36 -16.86 23.55
N HIS A 4 38.76 -16.15 22.51
CA HIS A 4 37.99 -15.01 22.03
C HIS A 4 36.67 -15.51 21.45
N PRO A 5 35.51 -15.03 21.93
CA PRO A 5 34.24 -15.37 21.32
C PRO A 5 34.25 -14.94 19.85
N LYS A 6 33.89 -15.85 18.95
CA LYS A 6 33.73 -15.56 17.52
C LYS A 6 32.26 -15.24 17.26
N PHE A 7 31.98 -13.98 16.96
CA PHE A 7 30.67 -13.51 16.52
C PHE A 7 30.57 -13.68 15.00
N ASN A 8 30.25 -14.89 14.54
CA ASN A 8 30.07 -15.18 13.10
C ASN A 8 28.59 -15.17 12.68
N ARG A 9 27.72 -14.56 13.48
CA ARG A 9 26.28 -14.51 13.21
C ARG A 9 25.92 -13.24 12.46
N ASN A 10 24.80 -13.30 11.75
CA ASN A 10 24.24 -12.12 11.11
C ASN A 10 23.85 -11.10 12.20
N PRO A 11 24.42 -9.88 12.20
CA PRO A 11 24.05 -8.84 13.16
C PRO A 11 22.59 -8.38 13.04
N GLN A 12 21.90 -8.74 11.95
CA GLN A 12 20.47 -8.47 11.74
C GLN A 12 19.58 -9.68 12.03
N GLY A 13 20.14 -10.81 12.46
CA GLY A 13 19.41 -12.07 12.58
C GLY A 13 18.80 -12.50 11.25
N ASN A 14 17.53 -12.91 11.25
CA ASN A 14 16.76 -13.23 10.05
C ASN A 14 15.87 -12.05 9.57
N PHE A 15 16.12 -10.84 10.06
CA PHE A 15 15.33 -9.67 9.67
C PHE A 15 15.49 -9.37 8.17
N SER A 16 14.36 -9.17 7.50
CA SER A 16 14.28 -8.57 6.18
C SER A 16 13.11 -7.59 6.17
N ALA A 17 13.31 -6.40 5.59
CA ALA A 17 12.25 -5.41 5.47
C ALA A 17 11.07 -5.94 4.62
N ASP A 18 11.36 -6.78 3.61
CA ASP A 18 10.37 -7.42 2.76
C ASP A 18 9.41 -8.33 3.56
N HIS A 19 9.81 -8.82 4.75
CA HIS A 19 8.96 -9.68 5.57
C HIS A 19 7.88 -8.89 6.33
N ALA A 20 7.97 -7.56 6.40
CA ALA A 20 7.04 -6.71 7.14
C ALA A 20 6.84 -7.11 8.62
N PHE A 21 7.86 -7.68 9.27
CA PHE A 21 7.81 -8.03 10.68
C PHE A 21 7.91 -6.79 11.58
N THR A 22 7.03 -6.72 12.58
CA THR A 22 6.96 -5.60 13.53
C THR A 22 7.34 -5.97 14.94
N GLN A 23 7.34 -7.26 15.25
CA GLN A 23 7.68 -7.78 16.57
C GLN A 23 8.11 -9.24 16.51
N VAL A 24 8.96 -9.64 17.45
CA VAL A 24 9.22 -11.03 17.82
C VAL A 24 8.53 -11.31 19.16
N VAL A 25 7.74 -12.38 19.22
CA VAL A 25 6.99 -12.82 20.40
C VAL A 25 7.58 -14.15 20.87
N ILE A 26 8.00 -14.17 22.13
CA ILE A 26 8.69 -15.31 22.75
C ILE A 26 7.72 -15.94 23.74
N GLY A 27 7.58 -17.27 23.69
CA GLY A 27 6.79 -18.01 24.66
C GLY A 27 7.45 -18.02 26.05
N SER A 28 6.66 -18.23 27.11
CA SER A 28 7.18 -18.30 28.48
C SER A 28 8.26 -19.37 28.67
N ASP A 29 8.15 -20.47 27.92
CA ASP A 29 9.05 -21.62 28.02
C ASP A 29 10.05 -21.69 26.85
N ALA A 30 10.05 -20.69 25.96
CA ALA A 30 10.91 -20.67 24.80
C ALA A 30 12.30 -20.11 25.15
N VAL A 31 13.34 -20.76 24.62
CA VAL A 31 14.72 -20.26 24.76
C VAL A 31 14.92 -19.11 23.79
N LEU A 32 15.20 -17.92 24.32
CA LEU A 32 15.58 -16.76 23.52
C LEU A 32 16.99 -16.95 22.96
N LEU A 33 17.15 -16.95 21.64
CA LEU A 33 18.45 -17.09 21.00
C LEU A 33 18.95 -15.72 20.51
N GLU A 34 20.24 -15.69 20.21
CA GLU A 34 20.93 -14.48 19.73
C GLU A 34 20.32 -13.94 18.43
N ASP A 35 19.79 -14.82 17.58
CA ASP A 35 19.22 -14.41 16.29
C ASP A 35 17.91 -13.64 16.47
N GLU A 36 17.03 -14.06 17.39
CA GLU A 36 15.80 -13.31 17.72
C GLU A 36 16.12 -11.98 18.39
N LEU A 37 17.13 -11.93 19.25
CA LEU A 37 17.59 -10.68 19.87
C LEU A 37 18.10 -9.68 18.82
N ASN A 38 18.93 -10.15 17.88
CA ASN A 38 19.43 -9.34 16.77
C ASN A 38 18.27 -8.88 15.86
N GLU A 39 17.31 -9.76 15.58
CA GLU A 39 16.11 -9.44 14.81
C GLU A 39 15.25 -8.37 15.49
N MET A 40 15.01 -8.49 16.81
CA MET A 40 14.29 -7.49 17.59
C MET A 40 14.95 -6.10 17.52
N GLN A 41 16.29 -6.04 17.63
CA GLN A 41 17.04 -4.80 17.51
C GLN A 41 16.94 -4.21 16.11
N ALA A 42 17.05 -5.04 15.07
CA ALA A 42 16.91 -4.62 13.68
C ALA A 42 15.51 -4.06 13.39
N ILE A 43 14.46 -4.72 13.86
CA ILE A 43 13.07 -4.25 13.77
C ILE A 43 12.91 -2.90 14.47
N GLN A 44 13.42 -2.75 15.70
CA GLN A 44 13.34 -1.48 16.43
C GLN A 44 14.05 -0.35 15.71
N HIS A 45 15.25 -0.60 15.18
CA HIS A 45 16.01 0.40 14.42
C HIS A 45 15.27 0.81 13.15
N HIS A 46 14.70 -0.15 12.42
CA HIS A 46 13.88 0.11 11.24
C HIS A 46 12.65 0.96 11.59
N ARG A 47 11.93 0.62 12.67
CA ARG A 47 10.77 1.38 13.16
C ARG A 47 11.14 2.80 13.57
N MET A 48 12.26 2.97 14.28
CA MET A 48 12.72 4.30 14.70
C MET A 48 13.06 5.18 13.50
N LYS A 49 13.69 4.61 12.46
CA LYS A 49 13.94 5.33 11.21
C LYS A 49 12.63 5.75 10.54
N ALA A 50 11.70 4.82 10.37
CA ALA A 50 10.38 5.10 9.78
C ALA A 50 9.59 6.16 10.58
N PHE A 51 9.67 6.12 11.91
CA PHE A 51 9.06 7.10 12.79
C PHE A 51 9.71 8.49 12.66
N SER A 52 11.04 8.55 12.65
CA SER A 52 11.79 9.82 12.48
C SER A 52 11.49 10.50 11.15
N ASP A 53 11.21 9.71 10.11
CA ASP A 53 10.91 10.24 8.79
C ASP A 53 9.49 10.84 8.72
N GLN A 54 8.60 10.56 9.68
CA GLN A 54 7.17 10.86 9.54
C GLN A 54 6.44 11.19 10.86
N ASN A 55 6.40 12.46 11.23
CA ASN A 55 5.34 12.99 12.10
C ASN A 55 4.10 13.33 11.24
N GLY A 56 2.94 12.68 11.46
CA GLY A 56 1.69 13.08 10.78
C GLY A 56 0.56 12.03 10.82
N TYR A 57 -0.52 12.30 10.06
CA TYR A 57 -1.72 11.46 9.92
C TYR A 57 -1.48 10.11 9.25
N ASP A 58 -2.33 9.10 9.51
CA ASP A 58 -2.29 7.83 8.77
C ASP A 58 -2.88 8.05 7.35
N GLY A 59 -2.46 7.24 6.37
CA GLY A 59 -2.84 7.39 4.97
C GLY A 59 -1.67 7.49 4.00
N VAL A 60 -2.01 7.69 2.73
CA VAL A 60 -1.02 7.89 1.67
C VAL A 60 -0.47 9.31 1.76
N LYS A 61 0.86 9.43 1.76
CA LYS A 61 1.53 10.74 1.85
C LYS A 61 1.68 11.43 0.51
N THR A 62 1.65 10.66 -0.57
CA THR A 62 1.70 11.15 -1.95
C THR A 62 0.35 10.91 -2.62
N PRO A 63 -0.07 11.79 -3.53
CA PRO A 63 -1.26 11.57 -4.33
C PRO A 63 -1.15 10.22 -5.06
N LEU A 64 -2.22 9.43 -5.01
CA LEU A 64 -2.29 8.20 -5.77
C LEU A 64 -2.86 8.45 -7.15
N TRP A 65 -2.22 7.76 -8.08
CA TRP A 65 -2.59 7.71 -9.46
C TRP A 65 -3.12 6.33 -9.75
N HIS A 66 -4.10 6.26 -10.63
CA HIS A 66 -4.54 5.01 -11.18
C HIS A 66 -4.68 5.16 -12.68
N PHE A 67 -4.52 4.05 -13.38
CA PHE A 67 -4.79 3.93 -14.81
C PHE A 67 -5.96 3.01 -14.99
N VAL A 68 -6.79 3.25 -16.00
CA VAL A 68 -7.90 2.35 -16.33
C VAL A 68 -7.45 1.48 -17.49
N PHE A 69 -7.63 0.17 -17.36
CA PHE A 69 -7.29 -0.76 -18.44
C PHE A 69 -8.31 -0.58 -19.57
N GLU A 70 -7.86 -0.08 -20.72
CA GLU A 70 -8.73 0.12 -21.89
C GLU A 70 -9.35 -1.19 -22.39
N THR A 71 -8.61 -2.29 -22.23
CA THR A 71 -9.02 -3.62 -22.70
C THR A 71 -9.88 -4.39 -21.69
N LEU A 72 -9.96 -3.93 -20.44
CA LEU A 72 -10.70 -4.59 -19.37
C LEU A 72 -11.55 -3.57 -18.60
N PRO A 73 -12.82 -3.38 -19.00
CA PRO A 73 -13.72 -2.48 -18.32
C PRO A 73 -13.77 -2.73 -16.81
N GLY A 74 -13.71 -1.66 -16.04
CA GLY A 74 -13.74 -1.71 -14.58
C GLY A 74 -12.46 -2.21 -13.92
N VAL A 75 -11.35 -2.40 -14.63
CA VAL A 75 -10.05 -2.69 -14.00
C VAL A 75 -9.20 -1.43 -13.92
N ILE A 76 -8.68 -1.15 -12.73
CA ILE A 76 -7.72 -0.08 -12.50
C ILE A 76 -6.37 -0.62 -12.04
N VAL A 77 -5.30 0.05 -12.47
CA VAL A 77 -3.92 -0.23 -12.07
C VAL A 77 -3.42 0.91 -11.20
N ILE A 78 -3.02 0.60 -9.98
CA ILE A 78 -2.46 1.56 -9.03
C ILE A 78 -0.98 1.22 -8.87
N PRO A 79 -0.04 2.09 -9.27
CA PRO A 79 1.39 1.86 -9.04
C PRO A 79 1.69 1.58 -7.56
N GLU A 80 2.83 0.96 -7.27
CA GLU A 80 3.27 0.78 -5.89
C GLU A 80 3.25 2.10 -5.12
N PHE A 81 2.84 2.01 -3.85
CA PHE A 81 2.80 3.17 -2.99
C PHE A 81 3.08 2.79 -1.55
N THR A 82 3.13 3.80 -0.70
CA THR A 82 3.41 3.61 0.72
C THR A 82 2.40 4.36 1.56
N VAL A 83 1.89 3.66 2.59
CA VAL A 83 0.87 4.16 3.50
C VAL A 83 1.41 4.16 4.91
N GLN A 84 1.14 5.23 5.65
CA GLN A 84 1.41 5.26 7.08
C GLN A 84 0.19 4.71 7.82
N VAL A 85 0.40 3.73 8.70
CA VAL A 85 -0.67 3.13 9.52
C VAL A 85 -0.15 2.88 10.92
N ALA A 86 -0.70 3.55 11.92
CA ALA A 86 -0.39 3.32 13.32
C ALA A 86 1.11 3.36 13.68
N GLY A 87 1.89 4.21 13.00
CA GLY A 87 3.34 4.30 13.21
C GLY A 87 4.16 3.35 12.34
N HIS A 88 3.52 2.58 11.46
CA HIS A 88 4.14 1.68 10.51
C HIS A 88 4.08 2.24 9.10
N GLN A 89 5.16 2.07 8.36
CA GLN A 89 5.22 2.36 6.93
C GLN A 89 4.94 1.06 6.17
N VAL A 90 3.81 1.00 5.48
CA VAL A 90 3.34 -0.18 4.74
C VAL A 90 3.51 0.08 3.25
N ARG A 91 4.38 -0.68 2.59
CA ARG A 91 4.47 -0.69 1.13
C ARG A 91 3.35 -1.54 0.56
N VAL A 92 2.66 -1.02 -0.45
CA VAL A 92 1.48 -1.64 -1.06
C VAL A 92 1.76 -1.87 -2.53
N ALA A 93 2.04 -3.11 -2.89
CA ALA A 93 2.32 -3.53 -4.26
C ALA A 93 1.97 -5.01 -4.46
N GLY A 94 1.72 -5.41 -5.71
CA GLY A 94 1.42 -6.79 -6.07
C GLY A 94 0.06 -7.29 -5.57
N ILE A 95 -0.88 -6.40 -5.19
CA ILE A 95 -2.21 -6.79 -4.76
C ILE A 95 -3.16 -6.85 -5.95
N GLY A 96 -3.86 -7.98 -6.11
CA GLY A 96 -4.85 -8.23 -7.16
C GLY A 96 -6.15 -8.73 -6.57
N ASN A 97 -7.30 -8.17 -6.94
CA ASN A 97 -8.62 -8.66 -6.52
C ASN A 97 -9.47 -9.23 -7.68
N ASP A 98 -8.92 -9.25 -8.89
CA ASP A 98 -9.67 -9.53 -10.12
C ASP A 98 -9.34 -10.90 -10.74
N GLY A 99 -8.55 -11.70 -10.03
CA GLY A 99 -8.02 -12.98 -10.50
C GLY A 99 -6.84 -12.86 -11.47
N GLN A 100 -6.46 -11.64 -11.87
CA GLN A 100 -5.22 -11.42 -12.59
C GLN A 100 -4.03 -11.36 -11.65
N ILE A 101 -2.87 -11.57 -12.26
CA ILE A 101 -1.60 -11.62 -11.57
C ILE A 101 -0.95 -10.23 -11.70
N PRO A 102 -1.00 -9.39 -10.66
CA PRO A 102 -0.41 -8.05 -10.71
C PRO A 102 1.13 -8.12 -10.72
N PRO A 103 1.81 -7.31 -11.54
CA PRO A 103 3.26 -7.07 -11.43
C PRO A 103 3.68 -6.65 -10.01
N GLU A 104 4.95 -6.88 -9.61
CA GLU A 104 5.41 -6.48 -8.26
C GLU A 104 5.42 -4.97 -8.01
N THR A 105 5.31 -4.18 -9.07
CA THR A 105 5.40 -2.71 -9.03
C THR A 105 4.05 -2.03 -9.12
N CYS A 106 2.94 -2.77 -9.14
CA CYS A 106 1.60 -2.21 -9.16
C CYS A 106 0.58 -3.13 -8.49
N ASN A 107 -0.63 -2.60 -8.33
CA ASN A 107 -1.80 -3.27 -7.81
C ASN A 107 -2.87 -3.25 -8.91
N VAL A 108 -3.60 -4.34 -9.07
CA VAL A 108 -4.66 -4.47 -10.09
C VAL A 108 -5.98 -4.66 -9.38
N ILE A 109 -6.87 -3.68 -9.51
CA ILE A 109 -8.11 -3.62 -8.76
C ILE A 109 -9.28 -3.56 -9.73
N ARG A 110 -10.14 -4.57 -9.71
CA ARG A 110 -11.44 -4.57 -10.36
C ARG A 110 -12.45 -3.85 -9.47
N ILE A 111 -13.05 -2.85 -10.08
CA ILE A 111 -14.20 -2.07 -9.66
C ILE A 111 -15.44 -2.80 -10.16
N VAL A 112 -16.49 -2.84 -9.35
CA VAL A 112 -17.74 -3.47 -9.76
C VAL A 112 -18.45 -2.51 -10.72
N HIS A 113 -18.35 -2.81 -12.02
CA HIS A 113 -19.10 -2.14 -13.07
C HIS A 113 -20.37 -2.95 -13.33
N ASP A 114 -21.46 -2.61 -12.66
CA ASP A 114 -22.77 -3.09 -13.08
C ASP A 114 -23.22 -2.25 -14.28
N GLU A 115 -23.98 -2.83 -15.22
CA GLU A 115 -24.48 -2.20 -16.46
C GLU A 115 -25.43 -1.00 -16.22
N ILE A 116 -25.51 -0.46 -14.99
CA ILE A 116 -26.46 0.58 -14.59
C ILE A 116 -25.83 1.96 -14.78
N PRO A 117 -26.44 2.85 -15.61
CA PRO A 117 -25.90 4.15 -15.98
C PRO A 117 -26.14 5.24 -14.92
N THR A 118 -25.96 4.93 -13.64
CA THR A 118 -26.12 5.93 -12.57
C THR A 118 -24.77 6.26 -11.94
N PHE A 119 -24.41 7.54 -11.97
CA PHE A 119 -23.33 8.15 -11.18
C PHE A 119 -23.10 7.45 -9.84
N ARG A 120 -21.95 6.81 -9.70
CA ARG A 120 -21.57 6.03 -8.52
C ARG A 120 -20.12 6.28 -8.16
N TYR A 121 -19.86 6.22 -6.86
CA TYR A 121 -18.52 6.24 -6.29
C TYR A 121 -18.21 4.92 -5.62
N ASP A 122 -17.04 4.39 -5.93
CA ASP A 122 -16.46 3.27 -5.21
C ASP A 122 -15.37 3.77 -4.27
N LEU A 123 -15.41 3.34 -3.01
CA LEU A 123 -14.36 3.64 -2.06
C LEU A 123 -13.28 2.57 -2.16
N LEU A 124 -12.08 3.02 -2.48
CA LEU A 124 -10.88 2.23 -2.29
C LEU A 124 -10.34 2.50 -0.89
N PHE A 125 -10.12 1.45 -0.11
CA PHE A 125 -9.45 1.53 1.18
C PHE A 125 -8.41 0.43 1.35
N LEU A 126 -7.38 0.74 2.13
CA LEU A 126 -6.37 -0.21 2.56
C LEU A 126 -6.83 -0.79 3.89
N GLU A 127 -6.94 -2.09 3.93
CA GLU A 127 -7.15 -2.86 5.14
C GLU A 127 -5.81 -3.39 5.63
N VAL A 128 -5.50 -3.18 6.91
CA VAL A 128 -4.21 -3.56 7.51
C VAL A 128 -4.44 -4.25 8.84
N LYS A 129 -3.69 -5.31 9.12
CA LYS A 129 -3.75 -6.04 10.39
C LYS A 129 -2.37 -6.51 10.81
N GLU A 130 -2.07 -6.38 12.10
CA GLU A 130 -0.94 -7.10 12.68
C GLU A 130 -1.37 -8.53 13.01
N GLN A 131 -0.71 -9.51 12.41
CA GLN A 131 -1.02 -10.91 12.62
C GLN A 131 0.23 -11.68 13.04
N MET A 132 0.06 -12.49 14.08
CA MET A 132 1.05 -13.45 14.48
C MET A 132 1.16 -14.55 13.41
N VAL A 133 2.37 -14.78 12.93
CA VAL A 133 2.70 -15.80 11.94
C VAL A 133 3.55 -16.90 12.58
N SER A 134 3.22 -18.14 12.23
CA SER A 134 3.92 -19.37 12.57
C SER A 134 4.78 -19.83 11.40
N VAL A 135 5.59 -20.88 11.60
CA VAL A 135 6.38 -21.49 10.52
C VAL A 135 5.54 -22.05 9.36
N ALA A 136 4.29 -22.46 9.64
CA ALA A 136 3.41 -23.05 8.64
C ALA A 136 2.69 -22.00 7.78
N ASP A 137 2.69 -20.74 8.21
CA ASP A 137 1.99 -19.66 7.51
C ASP A 137 2.76 -19.22 6.27
N MET A 138 2.03 -18.88 5.22
CA MET A 138 2.60 -18.23 4.05
C MET A 138 2.91 -16.77 4.38
N LEU A 139 4.12 -16.34 4.01
CA LEU A 139 4.52 -14.94 4.11
C LEU A 139 4.42 -14.31 2.73
N TYR A 140 3.86 -13.11 2.68
CA TYR A 140 3.81 -12.31 1.47
C TYR A 140 4.77 -11.13 1.61
N ARG A 141 5.43 -10.79 0.51
CA ARG A 141 6.30 -9.62 0.43
C ARG A 141 5.53 -8.37 0.83
N ASP A 142 6.16 -7.53 1.66
CA ASP A 142 5.59 -6.32 2.23
C ASP A 142 4.27 -6.56 3.01
N GLY A 143 3.94 -7.82 3.33
CA GLY A 143 2.70 -8.21 3.97
C GLY A 143 1.45 -8.14 3.07
N ALA A 144 1.62 -7.88 1.77
CA ALA A 144 0.53 -7.74 0.81
C ALA A 144 -0.22 -9.07 0.61
N GLN A 145 -1.34 -9.26 1.31
CA GLN A 145 -2.13 -10.49 1.23
C GLN A 145 -2.75 -10.64 -0.16
N GLY A 146 -2.77 -11.89 -0.63
CA GLY A 146 -3.21 -12.21 -2.00
C GLY A 146 -2.17 -11.87 -3.07
N SER A 147 -1.00 -11.34 -2.68
CA SER A 147 0.13 -11.18 -3.59
C SER A 147 0.68 -12.53 -4.03
N GLN A 148 1.21 -12.59 -5.24
CA GLN A 148 1.95 -13.75 -5.74
C GLN A 148 3.39 -13.80 -5.20
N PHE A 149 3.89 -12.71 -4.62
CA PHE A 149 5.26 -12.59 -4.15
C PHE A 149 5.40 -13.20 -2.75
N GLN A 150 5.34 -14.52 -2.71
CA GLN A 150 5.52 -15.28 -1.49
C GLN A 150 6.99 -15.33 -1.09
N LEU A 151 7.23 -15.20 0.21
CA LEU A 151 8.54 -15.28 0.82
C LEU A 151 8.72 -16.64 1.48
N THR A 152 9.93 -17.17 1.42
CA THR A 152 10.25 -18.39 2.17
C THR A 152 10.17 -18.10 3.66
N ASN A 153 9.25 -18.76 4.35
CA ASN A 153 9.12 -18.68 5.80
C ASN A 153 10.27 -19.45 6.46
N ARG A 154 11.22 -18.72 7.06
CA ARG A 154 12.40 -19.27 7.75
C ARG A 154 12.33 -19.06 9.27
N LEU A 155 11.12 -19.16 9.83
CA LEU A 155 10.90 -18.97 11.27
C LEU A 155 11.39 -20.14 12.14
N ASN A 156 11.65 -21.30 11.54
CA ASN A 156 12.27 -22.43 12.22
C ASN A 156 13.76 -22.18 12.47
N ASP A 157 14.24 -22.42 13.70
CA ASP A 157 15.66 -22.39 13.99
C ASP A 157 16.32 -23.72 13.54
N PRO A 158 17.27 -23.70 12.59
CA PRO A 158 17.86 -24.92 12.04
C PRO A 158 18.68 -25.74 13.06
N ARG A 159 19.02 -25.17 14.22
CA ARG A 159 19.81 -25.85 15.28
C ARG A 159 18.94 -26.75 16.14
N LEU A 160 17.73 -26.29 16.42
CA LEU A 160 16.75 -27.01 17.23
C LEU A 160 15.73 -27.74 16.35
N ASN A 161 15.62 -27.34 15.09
CA ASN A 161 14.59 -27.76 14.15
C ASN A 161 13.17 -27.55 14.73
N GLU A 162 13.03 -26.53 15.58
CA GLU A 162 11.80 -26.11 16.23
C GLU A 162 11.61 -24.59 16.12
N GLU A 163 10.35 -24.16 16.18
CA GLU A 163 9.99 -22.74 16.24
C GLU A 163 10.21 -22.23 17.68
N THR A 164 11.23 -21.38 17.84
CA THR A 164 11.64 -20.80 19.13
C THR A 164 10.91 -19.49 19.44
N ALA A 165 10.38 -18.82 18.43
CA ALA A 165 9.64 -17.58 18.58
C ALA A 165 8.67 -17.36 17.42
N ARG A 166 7.58 -16.66 17.69
CA ARG A 166 6.62 -16.21 16.68
C ARG A 166 6.96 -14.80 16.23
N ARG A 167 6.62 -14.47 15.00
CA ARG A 167 6.76 -13.10 14.48
C ARG A 167 5.38 -12.49 14.33
N VAL A 168 5.28 -11.19 14.47
CA VAL A 168 4.09 -10.43 14.11
C VAL A 168 4.39 -9.76 12.78
N GLN A 169 3.59 -10.06 11.77
CA GLN A 169 3.66 -9.45 10.45
C GLN A 169 2.54 -8.44 10.30
N VAL A 170 2.85 -7.26 9.74
CA VAL A 170 1.81 -6.37 9.21
C VAL A 170 1.34 -6.92 7.89
N GLN A 171 0.07 -7.26 7.81
CA GLN A 171 -0.61 -7.75 6.63
C GLN A 171 -1.47 -6.65 6.04
N SER A 172 -1.51 -6.53 4.71
CA SER A 172 -2.28 -5.50 4.02
C SER A 172 -3.10 -6.05 2.85
N THR A 173 -4.26 -5.45 2.57
CA THR A 173 -5.12 -5.80 1.44
C THR A 173 -5.81 -4.54 0.93
N LEU A 174 -5.94 -4.42 -0.40
CA LEU A 174 -6.78 -3.39 -1.00
C LEU A 174 -8.19 -3.92 -1.19
N ARG A 175 -9.16 -3.15 -0.70
CA ARG A 175 -10.59 -3.46 -0.83
C ARG A 175 -11.30 -2.31 -1.52
N VAL A 176 -12.26 -2.67 -2.37
CA VAL A 176 -13.17 -1.74 -3.02
C VAL A 176 -14.57 -2.03 -2.55
N GLU A 177 -15.28 -0.99 -2.15
CA GLU A 177 -16.68 -1.09 -1.75
C GLU A 177 -17.52 -0.06 -2.48
N THR A 178 -18.68 -0.51 -2.96
CA THR A 178 -19.68 0.34 -3.61
C THR A 178 -20.31 1.30 -2.60
N ILE A 179 -20.36 2.60 -2.93
CA ILE A 179 -21.10 3.59 -2.13
C ILE A 179 -22.26 4.16 -2.94
N THR A 180 -23.48 3.98 -2.42
CA THR A 180 -24.70 4.60 -2.95
C THR A 180 -24.86 6.04 -2.43
N SER A 181 -24.11 6.95 -3.07
CA SER A 181 -24.29 8.42 -3.22
C SER A 181 -24.70 9.36 -2.05
N GLN A 182 -25.00 8.93 -0.83
CA GLN A 182 -25.34 9.85 0.28
C GLN A 182 -24.20 10.07 1.29
N ASN A 183 -23.28 9.11 1.42
CA ASN A 183 -22.08 9.21 2.27
C ASN A 183 -20.82 9.12 1.42
N VAL A 184 -20.63 10.09 0.53
CA VAL A 184 -19.41 10.18 -0.28
C VAL A 184 -18.29 10.70 0.65
N GLY A 185 -17.71 9.81 1.43
CA GLY A 185 -17.01 10.15 2.66
C GLY A 185 -16.07 9.07 3.17
N ALA A 186 -15.04 9.46 3.91
CA ALA A 186 -14.34 8.51 4.79
C ALA A 186 -15.31 7.90 5.83
N SER A 187 -16.40 8.62 6.16
CA SER A 187 -17.51 8.13 6.98
C SER A 187 -18.22 6.89 6.43
N ALA A 188 -18.11 6.60 5.12
CA ALA A 188 -18.66 5.36 4.56
C ALA A 188 -18.03 4.11 5.17
N LEU A 189 -16.80 4.20 5.70
CA LEU A 189 -16.19 3.10 6.43
C LEU A 189 -16.99 2.72 7.69
N ASN A 190 -17.79 3.61 8.29
CA ASN A 190 -18.62 3.28 9.46
C ASN A 190 -19.67 2.19 9.15
N ASP A 191 -20.09 2.09 7.90
CA ASP A 191 -21.09 1.11 7.46
C ASP A 191 -20.44 -0.20 6.98
N MET A 192 -19.11 -0.22 6.85
CA MET A 192 -18.34 -1.36 6.38
C MET A 192 -17.96 -2.32 7.51
N ARG A 193 -17.64 -3.56 7.12
CA ARG A 193 -17.24 -4.63 8.02
C ARG A 193 -15.90 -5.21 7.62
N ASP A 194 -15.13 -5.61 8.61
CA ASP A 194 -13.91 -6.39 8.42
C ASP A 194 -14.23 -7.80 7.87
N PRO A 195 -13.23 -8.60 7.46
CA PRO A 195 -13.44 -9.93 6.92
C PRO A 195 -14.14 -10.92 7.88
N GLN A 196 -14.20 -10.58 9.17
CA GLN A 196 -14.83 -11.37 10.23
C GLN A 196 -16.21 -10.81 10.62
N GLY A 197 -16.71 -9.79 9.92
CA GLY A 197 -18.04 -9.22 10.10
C GLY A 197 -18.15 -8.11 11.16
N SER A 198 -17.05 -7.73 11.82
CA SER A 198 -17.07 -6.66 12.81
C SER A 198 -17.10 -5.30 12.15
N PRO A 199 -17.92 -4.36 12.65
CA PRO A 199 -18.00 -3.03 12.08
C PRO A 199 -16.70 -2.26 12.29
N TYR A 200 -16.38 -1.40 11.33
CA TYR A 200 -15.33 -0.42 11.46
C TYR A 200 -15.84 0.80 12.22
N VAL A 201 -15.07 1.24 13.23
CA VAL A 201 -15.36 2.45 14.01
C VAL A 201 -14.21 3.43 13.83
N TYR A 202 -14.52 4.71 13.63
CA TYR A 202 -13.47 5.74 13.57
C TYR A 202 -12.61 5.68 14.83
N HIS A 203 -11.30 5.61 14.65
CA HIS A 203 -10.35 5.50 15.75
C HIS A 203 -9.62 6.84 15.94
N GLN A 204 -8.62 7.13 15.11
CA GLN A 204 -7.89 8.40 15.12
C GLN A 204 -7.08 8.58 13.83
N ASN A 205 -6.63 9.81 13.56
CA ASN A 205 -5.70 10.13 12.48
C ASN A 205 -6.13 9.65 11.08
N GLY A 206 -7.44 9.57 10.83
CA GLY A 206 -7.96 9.13 9.53
C GLY A 206 -8.00 7.61 9.34
N ARG A 207 -7.92 6.84 10.43
CA ARG A 207 -8.11 5.39 10.39
C ARG A 207 -9.36 4.96 11.14
N TRP A 208 -9.93 3.87 10.67
CA TRP A 208 -10.98 3.12 11.32
C TRP A 208 -10.37 1.85 11.91
N ARG A 209 -10.97 1.35 12.98
CA ARG A 209 -10.55 0.12 13.64
C ARG A 209 -11.77 -0.78 13.90
N SER A 210 -11.65 -2.07 13.64
CA SER A 210 -12.64 -3.07 14.04
C SER A 210 -12.28 -3.71 15.38
N THR A 211 -13.20 -4.48 15.97
CA THR A 211 -12.92 -5.23 17.20
C THR A 211 -12.00 -6.43 16.99
N ASN A 212 -11.72 -6.81 15.74
CA ASN A 212 -10.78 -7.89 15.39
C ASN A 212 -9.40 -7.35 14.97
N ASP A 213 -9.09 -6.13 15.40
CA ASP A 213 -7.81 -5.46 15.20
C ASP A 213 -7.42 -5.18 13.74
N TYR A 214 -8.42 -5.11 12.86
CA TYR A 214 -8.21 -4.55 11.53
C TYR A 214 -8.23 -3.03 11.58
N TYR A 215 -7.32 -2.42 10.86
CA TYR A 215 -7.34 -1.01 10.51
C TYR A 215 -7.85 -0.84 9.08
N ALA A 216 -8.76 0.09 8.87
CA ALA A 216 -9.17 0.51 7.54
C ALA A 216 -8.77 1.98 7.33
N ILE A 217 -8.06 2.23 6.23
CA ILE A 217 -7.54 3.55 5.86
C ILE A 217 -8.10 3.87 4.49
N PRO A 218 -8.94 4.89 4.36
CA PRO A 218 -9.53 5.21 3.08
C PRO A 218 -8.43 5.82 2.20
N ILE A 219 -8.31 5.30 0.98
CA ILE A 219 -7.21 5.59 0.05
C ILE A 219 -7.67 6.56 -1.03
N GLY A 220 -8.86 6.33 -1.57
CA GLY A 220 -9.41 7.16 -2.62
C GLY A 220 -10.85 6.81 -2.95
N ARG A 221 -11.42 7.57 -3.87
CA ARG A 221 -12.70 7.27 -4.50
C ARG A 221 -12.50 7.13 -5.99
N ILE A 222 -13.27 6.25 -6.60
CA ILE A 222 -13.27 6.07 -8.05
C ILE A 222 -14.68 6.37 -8.55
N CYS A 223 -14.79 7.26 -9.53
CA CYS A 223 -16.05 7.56 -10.21
C CYS A 223 -16.24 6.58 -11.37
N THR A 224 -17.44 6.03 -11.53
CA THR A 224 -17.74 5.04 -12.57
C THR A 224 -18.27 5.64 -13.88
N GLU A 225 -18.70 6.90 -13.89
CA GLU A 225 -19.51 7.46 -14.99
C GLU A 225 -18.67 7.78 -16.25
N GLU A 226 -17.42 8.18 -16.07
CA GLU A 226 -16.38 8.19 -17.08
C GLU A 226 -15.08 8.03 -16.29
N PRO A 227 -14.39 6.88 -16.36
CA PRO A 227 -13.04 6.83 -15.86
C PRO A 227 -12.20 7.71 -16.80
N ASP A 228 -12.19 9.03 -16.60
CA ASP A 228 -11.10 9.85 -17.10
C ASP A 228 -9.84 9.16 -16.54
N PRO A 229 -8.99 8.59 -17.41
CA PRO A 229 -7.86 7.76 -16.99
C PRO A 229 -6.84 8.54 -16.16
N PHE A 230 -7.07 9.84 -15.95
CA PHE A 230 -6.25 10.73 -15.16
C PHE A 230 -6.97 11.39 -13.99
N THR A 231 -8.17 10.90 -13.60
CA THR A 231 -8.81 11.41 -12.38
C THR A 231 -7.93 11.04 -11.18
N PRO A 232 -7.35 12.00 -10.43
CA PRO A 232 -6.66 11.67 -9.20
C PRO A 232 -7.62 10.94 -8.26
N MET A 233 -7.12 9.91 -7.59
CA MET A 233 -7.79 9.45 -6.38
C MET A 233 -7.69 10.58 -5.36
N ASN A 234 -8.79 11.31 -5.17
CA ASN A 234 -8.89 12.29 -4.10
C ASN A 234 -8.65 11.55 -2.79
N SER A 235 -7.53 11.85 -2.12
CA SER A 235 -7.26 11.27 -0.81
C SER A 235 -8.42 11.68 0.10
N THR A 236 -9.15 10.69 0.59
CA THR A 236 -10.41 10.87 1.34
C THR A 236 -10.22 11.52 2.70
N LEU A 237 -8.96 11.64 3.16
CA LEU A 237 -8.58 12.31 4.40
C LEU A 237 -8.27 13.80 4.24
N TYR A 238 -8.04 14.28 3.02
CA TYR A 238 -7.78 15.69 2.71
C TYR A 238 -8.70 16.28 1.63
N PRO A 239 -10.03 16.06 1.64
CA PRO A 239 -10.89 16.66 0.64
C PRO A 239 -10.90 18.20 0.70
N PHE A 240 -10.42 18.81 1.80
CA PHE A 240 -10.48 20.26 2.03
C PHE A 240 -9.14 21.01 1.99
N THR A 241 -7.99 20.34 2.02
CA THR A 241 -6.67 21.01 1.98
C THR A 241 -5.88 20.66 0.73
N THR A 242 -6.22 19.56 0.06
CA THR A 242 -5.52 19.12 -1.14
C THR A 242 -6.21 19.66 -2.38
N THR A 243 -5.62 20.65 -3.05
CA THR A 243 -6.12 21.14 -4.33
C THR A 243 -5.39 20.46 -5.48
N TYR A 244 -6.15 20.01 -6.47
CA TYR A 244 -5.64 19.48 -7.72
C TYR A 244 -5.83 20.53 -8.81
N SER A 245 -4.75 20.89 -9.49
CA SER A 245 -4.79 21.81 -10.64
C SER A 245 -4.39 21.04 -11.89
N PRO A 246 -5.34 20.38 -12.58
CA PRO A 246 -5.06 19.75 -13.86
C PRO A 246 -4.84 20.85 -14.91
N SER A 247 -3.91 20.59 -15.83
CA SER A 247 -3.68 21.39 -17.02
C SER A 247 -3.73 20.46 -18.22
N TYR A 248 -4.56 20.82 -19.20
CA TYR A 248 -4.81 20.06 -20.41
C TYR A 248 -4.17 20.75 -21.61
N ASP A 249 -3.81 19.99 -22.65
CA ASP A 249 -3.36 20.57 -23.91
C ASP A 249 -4.55 21.04 -24.77
N THR A 250 -4.26 21.53 -25.97
CA THR A 250 -5.29 21.99 -26.92
C THR A 250 -6.20 20.88 -27.44
N LYS A 251 -5.87 19.61 -27.20
CA LYS A 251 -6.69 18.44 -27.58
C LYS A 251 -7.56 17.94 -26.42
N GLY A 252 -7.35 18.46 -25.21
CA GLY A 252 -8.05 18.02 -24.01
C GLY A 252 -7.31 16.92 -23.25
N ASP A 253 -6.07 16.60 -23.62
CA ASP A 253 -5.28 15.57 -22.95
C ASP A 253 -4.61 16.14 -21.68
N LEU A 254 -4.62 15.41 -20.54
CA LEU A 254 -4.04 15.92 -19.29
C LEU A 254 -2.51 16.00 -19.38
N VAL A 255 -1.94 17.19 -19.55
CA VAL A 255 -0.49 17.42 -19.66
C VAL A 255 0.20 17.33 -18.30
N GLN A 256 -0.44 17.88 -17.28
CA GLN A 256 0.15 18.02 -15.97
C GLN A 256 -0.92 18.14 -14.90
N MET A 257 -0.65 17.57 -13.73
CA MET A 257 -1.42 17.83 -12.53
C MET A 257 -0.48 18.22 -11.41
N VAL A 258 -0.83 19.29 -10.72
CA VAL A 258 -0.14 19.72 -9.51
C VAL A 258 -1.02 19.39 -8.32
N THR A 259 -0.45 18.70 -7.34
CA THR A 259 -1.11 18.49 -6.06
C THR A 259 -0.49 19.38 -5.02
N LYS A 260 -1.32 20.21 -4.37
CA LYS A 260 -0.88 21.14 -3.32
C LYS A 260 -1.61 20.86 -2.03
N ILE A 261 -0.93 21.07 -0.91
CA ILE A 261 -1.59 21.34 0.38
C ILE A 261 -1.39 22.82 0.67
N ASP A 262 -2.50 23.54 0.80
CA ASP A 262 -2.51 25.01 0.79
C ASP A 262 -1.80 25.54 -0.48
N ASP A 263 -0.70 26.29 -0.33
CA ASP A 263 0.11 26.81 -1.45
C ASP A 263 1.37 25.98 -1.75
N VAL A 264 1.63 24.90 -1.00
CA VAL A 264 2.84 24.10 -1.13
C VAL A 264 2.62 22.97 -2.14
N GLU A 265 3.37 22.98 -3.24
CA GLU A 265 3.41 21.88 -4.21
C GLU A 265 4.06 20.64 -3.57
N LEU A 266 3.28 19.57 -3.42
CA LEU A 266 3.76 18.30 -2.86
C LEU A 266 4.28 17.36 -3.95
N ALA A 267 3.58 17.35 -5.07
CA ALA A 267 3.88 16.50 -6.20
C ALA A 267 3.36 17.14 -7.49
N LYS A 268 4.11 16.92 -8.57
CA LYS A 268 3.69 17.25 -9.92
C LYS A 268 3.81 16.00 -10.76
N VAL A 269 2.77 15.67 -11.50
CA VAL A 269 2.84 14.60 -12.49
C VAL A 269 2.67 15.21 -13.86
N LYS A 270 3.52 14.78 -14.78
CA LYS A 270 3.47 15.16 -16.18
C LYS A 270 3.20 13.93 -17.01
N VAL A 271 2.09 13.93 -17.74
CA VAL A 271 1.72 12.86 -18.66
C VAL A 271 2.01 13.35 -20.07
N THR A 272 2.68 12.52 -20.87
CA THR A 272 2.99 12.82 -22.27
C THR A 272 2.30 11.81 -23.16
N TYR A 273 1.52 12.30 -24.13
CA TYR A 273 0.74 11.47 -25.04
C TYR A 273 1.42 11.26 -26.38
N ARG A 274 1.03 10.17 -27.05
CA ARG A 274 1.23 9.99 -28.47
C ARG A 274 -0.09 9.53 -29.09
N GLU A 275 -0.69 10.40 -29.89
CA GLU A 275 -1.74 10.03 -30.87
C GLU A 275 -2.81 9.08 -30.29
N TYR A 276 -3.35 9.41 -29.11
CA TYR A 276 -4.39 8.69 -28.34
C TYR A 276 -3.92 7.67 -27.27
N ASP A 277 -2.63 7.52 -27.00
CA ASP A 277 -2.13 6.65 -25.91
C ASP A 277 -1.17 7.41 -24.96
N VAL A 278 -1.15 7.00 -23.69
CA VAL A 278 -0.22 7.50 -22.66
C VAL A 278 1.16 6.98 -22.98
N ASN A 279 2.04 7.82 -23.48
CA ASN A 279 3.40 7.37 -23.82
C ASN A 279 4.29 7.31 -22.57
N VAL A 280 4.28 8.37 -21.76
CA VAL A 280 5.15 8.49 -20.58
C VAL A 280 4.42 9.20 -19.43
N VAL A 281 4.53 8.65 -18.23
CA VAL A 281 4.10 9.27 -16.97
C VAL A 281 5.33 9.59 -16.13
N ASN A 282 5.60 10.86 -15.91
CA ASN A 282 6.71 11.31 -15.06
C ASN A 282 6.14 11.88 -13.76
N ILE A 283 6.62 11.34 -12.63
CA ILE A 283 6.26 11.78 -11.29
C ILE A 283 7.42 12.62 -10.75
N TYR A 284 7.10 13.83 -10.33
CA TYR A 284 8.04 14.77 -9.72
C TYR A 284 7.68 15.02 -8.26
N LYS A 285 8.70 15.04 -7.40
CA LYS A 285 8.61 15.47 -6.00
C LYS A 285 9.72 16.49 -5.73
N ASP A 286 9.37 17.60 -5.09
CA ASP A 286 10.31 18.70 -4.80
C ASP A 286 11.06 19.19 -6.06
N GLY A 287 10.38 19.21 -7.21
CA GLY A 287 10.94 19.62 -8.50
C GLY A 287 11.85 18.59 -9.19
N ARG A 288 12.07 17.40 -8.60
CA ARG A 288 12.89 16.32 -9.18
C ARG A 288 12.04 15.17 -9.65
N GLU A 289 12.39 14.57 -10.79
CA GLU A 289 11.74 13.34 -11.25
C GLU A 289 12.13 12.21 -10.30
N VAL A 290 11.12 11.58 -9.69
CA VAL A 290 11.31 10.45 -8.79
C VAL A 290 10.97 9.12 -9.45
N THR A 291 10.10 9.14 -10.46
CA THR A 291 9.71 7.92 -11.19
C THR A 291 9.19 8.26 -12.57
N SER A 292 9.54 7.44 -13.55
CA SER A 292 9.03 7.52 -14.92
C SER A 292 8.51 6.16 -15.36
N TYR A 293 7.31 6.14 -15.92
CA TYR A 293 6.68 4.95 -16.50
C TYR A 293 6.48 5.16 -17.99
N ARG A 294 6.74 4.13 -18.79
CA ARG A 294 6.50 4.12 -20.23
C ARG A 294 5.46 3.07 -20.59
N SER A 295 4.43 3.45 -21.35
CA SER A 295 3.47 2.47 -21.89
C SER A 295 4.17 1.58 -22.92
N GLN A 296 3.84 0.28 -22.89
CA GLN A 296 4.26 -0.71 -23.88
C GLN A 296 3.26 -0.83 -25.05
N GLY A 297 2.16 -0.08 -25.05
CA GLY A 297 1.12 -0.14 -26.08
C GLY A 297 0.17 -1.35 -25.97
N ASP A 298 0.34 -2.18 -24.94
CA ASP A 298 -0.58 -3.26 -24.55
C ASP A 298 -1.36 -2.92 -23.27
N GLY A 299 -1.30 -1.66 -22.84
CA GLY A 299 -1.84 -1.17 -21.57
C GLY A 299 -0.94 -1.41 -20.36
N SER A 300 0.20 -2.09 -20.51
CA SER A 300 1.20 -2.25 -19.46
C SER A 300 2.19 -1.08 -19.43
N PHE A 301 2.74 -0.81 -18.24
CA PHE A 301 3.72 0.24 -18.01
C PHE A 301 5.03 -0.37 -17.50
N GLU A 302 6.14 0.07 -18.08
CA GLU A 302 7.49 -0.28 -17.63
C GLU A 302 8.11 0.92 -16.90
N LYS A 303 8.62 0.71 -15.68
CA LYS A 303 9.40 1.71 -14.96
C LYS A 303 10.71 1.94 -15.73
N ARG A 304 10.98 3.17 -16.16
CA ARG A 304 12.30 3.54 -16.67
C ARG A 304 13.28 3.57 -15.50
N GLY A 305 14.36 2.80 -15.61
CA GLY A 305 15.42 2.71 -14.61
C GLY A 305 16.01 4.08 -14.25
N GLU A 306 16.38 4.24 -12.98
CA GLU A 306 17.02 5.43 -12.40
C GLU A 306 18.40 5.73 -12.99
#